data_AF-A0A2U1KPF3-F1
#
_entry.id   AF-A0A2U1KPF3-F1
#
_cell.length_a   1.000
_cell.length_b   1.000
_cell.length_c   1.000
_cell.angle_alpha   90.00
_cell.angle_beta   90.00
_cell.angle_gamma   90.00
#
_symmetry.space_group_name_H-M   'P 1'
#
loop_
_entity.id
_entity.type
_entity.pdbx_description
1 polymer ?
#
loop_
_entity_poly.entity_id
_entity_poly.type
_entity_poly.pdbx_seq_one_letter_code
_entity_poly.pdbx_strand_id
1 'polypeptide(L)'
;MMETEDGDRLEEGLLTNEDEQVLYSGSFEDSEDGLIGLKTCEWILYSLLLILAWGFGFLMLLYLPLHRYLLRRTIRSQRLYLTPNSIVYTVTKPAAAVPFQCFGALKKQKHVLLHSISDVIIQQGYLQSRYGVYSVKIQNATHTIIQIQGIANPTHFRNAVLTRLSNITNQTFHQDGASSTRSLQAPLSPLKTPMHDTRSHIGDFAVLQKLDQVANSLKVKASSQSQRLELCDRGQGNNDFTHFSILHPVNRWACYQLKDMDKELLFVVNEDCRIAGEIKNFSTDGWVAPKLSKRMDRFMLYMLTAGKKALADAGIDQHQMDQLDKTKCGVLIGSAMGGMKGWMGPNYSISTACATSNFCILNAANHIIRGEARTLQDMMLCGGSDAVIIPIGLGGFVACRALSERNSDPAKASRPWDSGRDGFVMGEGAGVLLLEELEHAKKRGATIYAEFLGGSFTSDAYHMTEPHPQGGCITSAGVILCIEKALSQSGVAREDVNYINAHATSTPAGDLKEYNALLHCFGQNQELKVNSTKSMIGHLLGAAGAVEAVATVQAIRTGWVHPNINLENPDEGVDTKVLVGPKKEKLDVKVALSNSFGFGGHNSSILFAPFQ
;
A
#
# COMPACT_ATOMS: atom_id res chain seq x y z
N MET A 1 -25.93 25.48 42.72
CA MET A 1 -26.79 24.55 41.95
C MET A 1 -25.82 23.56 41.32
N MET A 2 -25.42 22.52 42.04
CA MET A 2 -26.13 21.24 42.19
C MET A 2 -26.20 20.50 40.85
N GLU A 3 -25.08 19.86 40.49
CA GLU A 3 -25.06 18.67 39.64
C GLU A 3 -24.41 17.55 40.47
N THR A 4 -24.96 16.37 40.30
CA THR A 4 -25.08 15.30 41.27
C THR A 4 -23.79 14.48 41.45
N GLU A 5 -23.30 14.47 42.68
CA GLU A 5 -22.54 13.37 43.27
C GLU A 5 -23.48 12.16 43.36
N ASP A 6 -23.34 11.18 42.47
CA ASP A 6 -23.68 9.77 42.75
C ASP A 6 -23.22 8.89 41.59
N GLY A 7 -22.16 8.12 41.85
CA GLY A 7 -21.61 7.14 40.91
C GLY A 7 -20.33 6.46 41.41
N ASP A 8 -19.53 7.14 42.23
CA ASP A 8 -18.25 6.63 42.73
C ASP A 8 -18.32 6.00 44.14
N ARG A 9 -19.52 5.69 44.63
CA ARG A 9 -19.76 5.04 45.94
C ARG A 9 -20.09 3.56 45.83
N LEU A 10 -19.29 2.77 45.12
CA LEU A 10 -19.21 1.32 45.34
C LEU A 10 -17.76 0.88 45.09
N GLU A 11 -17.18 0.21 46.10
CA GLU A 11 -15.79 -0.30 46.20
C GLU A 11 -14.73 0.59 46.90
N GLU A 12 -15.15 1.52 47.77
CA GLU A 12 -14.33 1.88 48.94
C GLU A 12 -14.66 0.92 50.09
N GLY A 13 -13.87 -0.14 50.22
CA GLY A 13 -13.94 -1.03 51.36
C GLY A 13 -13.63 -2.47 50.99
N LEU A 14 -12.33 -2.78 50.87
CA LEU A 14 -11.78 -4.10 51.17
C LEU A 14 -10.23 -4.05 51.10
N LEU A 15 -9.61 -4.38 52.24
CA LEU A 15 -8.25 -4.90 52.40
C LEU A 15 -7.08 -3.89 52.42
N THR A 16 -6.97 -3.16 53.54
CA THR A 16 -5.66 -2.96 54.18
C THR A 16 -5.28 -4.27 54.87
N ASN A 17 -4.59 -5.18 54.15
CA ASN A 17 -3.94 -6.33 54.76
C ASN A 17 -2.46 -6.30 54.41
N GLU A 18 -1.62 -6.14 55.43
CA GLU A 18 -0.15 -6.11 55.34
C GLU A 18 0.46 -7.51 55.14
N ASP A 19 -0.31 -8.55 54.82
CA ASP A 19 0.18 -9.93 54.64
C ASP A 19 -0.35 -10.61 53.36
N GLU A 20 -0.43 -9.91 52.22
CA GLU A 20 -0.58 -10.60 50.93
C GLU A 20 0.78 -11.15 50.47
N GLN A 21 0.89 -12.48 50.39
CA GLN A 21 2.09 -13.15 49.90
C GLN A 21 2.48 -12.65 48.49
N VAL A 22 3.57 -11.89 48.41
CA VAL A 22 4.11 -11.39 47.14
C VAL A 22 4.75 -12.56 46.39
N LEU A 23 4.13 -12.96 45.28
CA LEU A 23 4.56 -14.09 44.46
C LEU A 23 5.64 -13.70 43.45
N TYR A 24 5.66 -12.43 43.04
CA TYR A 24 6.68 -11.87 42.18
C TYR A 24 6.80 -10.36 42.41
N SER A 25 8.02 -9.83 42.38
CA SER A 25 8.31 -8.39 42.39
C SER A 25 9.10 -8.05 41.13
N GLY A 26 8.62 -7.08 40.36
CA GLY A 26 9.31 -6.59 39.18
C GLY A 26 10.45 -5.66 39.57
N SER A 27 11.68 -5.98 39.15
CA SER A 27 12.81 -5.06 39.24
C SER A 27 12.81 -4.08 38.04
N PHE A 28 13.10 -2.82 38.36
CA PHE A 28 13.29 -1.73 37.40
C PHE A 28 14.72 -1.18 37.42
N GLU A 29 15.63 -1.79 38.20
CA GLU A 29 17.00 -1.29 38.36
C GLU A 29 17.83 -1.51 37.08
N ASP A 30 17.76 -2.72 36.50
CA ASP A 30 18.49 -3.03 35.25
C ASP A 30 17.95 -2.28 34.03
N SER A 31 16.71 -1.81 34.08
CA SER A 31 16.09 -1.01 33.02
C SER A 31 16.30 0.50 33.20
N GLU A 32 16.85 0.94 34.35
CA GLU A 32 17.10 2.35 34.68
C GLU A 32 18.04 2.97 33.65
N ASP A 33 19.21 2.36 33.41
CA ASP A 33 20.21 2.88 32.48
C ASP A 33 19.74 2.86 31.03
N GLY A 34 19.00 1.83 30.65
CA GLY A 34 18.41 1.67 29.32
C GLY A 34 17.39 2.75 28.97
N LEU A 35 16.41 2.95 29.86
CA LEU A 35 15.34 3.93 29.65
C LEU A 35 15.89 5.37 29.67
N ILE A 36 16.86 5.65 30.55
CA ILE A 36 17.54 6.94 30.61
C ILE A 36 18.34 7.19 29.34
N GLY A 37 19.04 6.17 28.82
CA GLY A 37 19.78 6.25 27.56
C GLY A 37 18.88 6.60 26.38
N LEU A 38 17.79 5.86 26.20
CA LEU A 38 16.81 6.11 25.13
C LEU A 38 16.21 7.51 25.20
N LYS A 39 15.73 7.94 26.39
CA LYS A 39 15.17 9.28 26.59
C LYS A 39 16.22 10.37 26.37
N THR A 40 17.47 10.12 26.76
CA THR A 40 18.58 11.05 26.47
C THR A 40 18.76 11.23 24.96
N CYS A 41 18.76 10.15 24.18
CA CYS A 41 18.91 10.23 22.73
C CYS A 41 17.78 11.04 22.06
N GLU A 42 16.53 10.79 22.47
CA GLU A 42 15.37 11.57 22.00
C GLU A 42 15.54 13.07 22.32
N TRP A 43 15.91 13.38 23.57
CA TRP A 43 16.10 14.76 24.03
C TRP A 43 17.25 15.48 23.32
N ILE A 44 18.36 14.80 23.06
CA ILE A 44 19.48 15.37 22.29
C ILE A 44 19.03 15.67 20.86
N LEU A 45 18.29 14.74 20.23
CA LEU A 45 17.76 14.94 18.88
C LEU A 45 16.84 16.15 18.80
N TYR A 46 15.87 16.28 19.73
CA TYR A 46 14.99 17.45 19.80
C TYR A 46 15.76 18.75 20.05
N SER A 47 16.74 18.71 20.95
CA SER A 47 17.57 19.87 21.25
C SER A 47 18.36 20.32 20.02
N LEU A 48 18.95 19.39 19.26
CA LEU A 48 19.68 19.69 18.02
C LEU A 48 18.77 20.26 16.93
N LEU A 49 17.57 19.70 16.76
CA LEU A 49 16.57 20.22 15.82
C LEU A 49 16.13 21.64 16.20
N LEU A 50 15.93 21.92 17.49
CA LEU A 50 15.57 23.25 17.98
C LEU A 50 16.73 24.26 17.90
N ILE A 51 17.98 23.81 18.04
CA ILE A 51 19.16 24.64 17.77
C ILE A 51 19.19 25.03 16.30
N LEU A 52 19.00 24.07 15.39
CA LEU A 52 18.99 24.33 13.95
C LEU A 52 17.84 25.24 13.50
N ALA A 53 16.68 25.12 14.14
CA ALA A 53 15.51 25.89 13.77
C ALA A 53 15.43 27.28 14.43
N TRP A 54 15.90 27.45 15.68
CA TRP A 54 15.68 28.69 16.46
C TRP A 54 16.88 29.16 17.30
N GLY A 55 18.02 28.47 17.31
CA GLY A 55 19.23 28.89 18.03
C GLY A 55 19.19 28.79 19.57
N PHE A 56 18.06 28.42 20.18
CA PHE A 56 17.86 28.41 21.64
C PHE A 56 18.15 27.08 22.35
N GLY A 57 18.43 25.98 21.64
CA GLY A 57 18.49 24.65 22.29
C GLY A 57 19.71 24.38 23.19
N PHE A 58 20.63 25.33 23.36
CA PHE A 58 21.74 25.20 24.32
C PHE A 58 21.24 25.16 25.78
N LEU A 59 20.18 25.91 26.11
CA LEU A 59 19.52 25.86 27.42
C LEU A 59 18.87 24.50 27.69
N MET A 60 18.38 23.82 26.66
CA MET A 60 17.79 22.48 26.78
C MET A 60 18.85 21.40 27.06
N LEU A 61 20.07 21.56 26.53
CA LEU A 61 21.19 20.66 26.84
C LEU A 61 21.63 20.78 28.31
N LEU A 62 21.57 21.98 28.88
CA LEU A 62 21.84 22.21 30.31
C LEU A 62 20.75 21.64 31.23
N TYR A 63 19.53 21.43 30.74
CA TYR A 63 18.42 20.83 31.49
C TYR A 63 18.53 19.30 31.60
N LEU A 64 19.32 18.66 30.74
CA LEU A 64 19.46 17.21 30.64
C LEU A 64 19.93 16.52 31.95
N PRO A 65 20.88 17.06 32.74
CA PRO A 65 21.29 16.46 34.01
C PRO A 65 20.16 16.45 35.05
N LEU A 66 19.38 17.53 35.12
CA LEU A 66 18.23 17.63 36.03
C LEU A 66 17.12 16.66 35.61
N HIS A 67 16.85 16.54 34.31
CA HIS A 67 15.89 15.58 33.78
C HIS A 67 16.29 14.13 34.10
N ARG A 68 17.58 13.79 33.94
CA ARG A 68 18.12 12.47 34.32
C ARG A 68 17.92 12.16 35.80
N TYR A 69 18.21 13.12 36.67
CA TYR A 69 18.00 12.95 38.11
C TYR A 69 16.53 12.65 38.45
N LEU A 70 15.60 13.38 37.85
CA LEU A 70 14.16 13.17 38.06
C LEU A 70 13.65 11.85 37.49
N LEU A 71 14.15 11.43 36.33
CA LEU A 71 13.84 10.12 35.75
C LEU A 71 14.29 8.99 36.67
N ARG A 72 15.54 9.02 37.16
CA ARG A 72 16.07 8.03 38.12
C ARG A 72 15.19 7.92 39.36
N ARG A 73 14.83 9.06 39.95
CA ARG A 73 13.95 9.11 41.13
C ARG A 73 12.55 8.54 40.84
N THR A 74 12.07 8.71 39.61
CA THR A 74 10.76 8.20 39.19
C THR A 74 10.80 6.68 38.99
N ILE A 75 11.81 6.15 38.28
CA ILE A 75 11.97 4.70 38.03
C ILE A 75 12.09 3.93 39.35
N ARG A 76 12.94 4.38 40.28
CA ARG A 76 13.13 3.74 41.60
C ARG A 76 11.89 3.73 42.49
N SER A 77 10.91 4.56 42.17
CA SER A 77 9.67 4.66 42.93
C SER A 77 8.52 3.86 42.32
N GLN A 78 8.73 3.24 41.15
CA GLN A 78 7.74 2.34 40.57
C GLN A 78 7.74 1.03 41.34
N ARG A 79 6.55 0.59 41.73
CA ARG A 79 6.33 -0.75 42.30
C ARG A 79 5.48 -1.54 41.33
N LEU A 80 5.89 -2.78 41.08
CA LEU A 80 5.15 -3.80 40.35
C LEU A 80 5.30 -5.11 41.10
N TYR A 81 4.19 -5.68 41.57
CA TYR A 81 4.21 -6.99 42.22
C TYR A 81 2.93 -7.77 41.93
N LEU A 82 3.06 -9.09 42.00
CA LEU A 82 1.98 -10.06 41.79
C LEU A 82 1.56 -10.64 43.14
N THR A 83 0.26 -10.53 43.45
CA THR A 83 -0.37 -11.19 44.60
C THR A 83 -1.24 -12.35 44.13
N PRO A 84 -1.77 -13.23 45.01
CA PRO A 84 -2.51 -14.42 44.59
C PRO A 84 -3.72 -14.15 43.69
N ASN A 85 -4.29 -12.94 43.79
CA ASN A 85 -5.53 -12.55 43.12
C ASN A 85 -5.40 -11.29 42.24
N SER A 86 -4.30 -10.52 42.35
CA SER A 86 -4.16 -9.27 41.61
C SER A 86 -2.72 -8.94 41.19
N ILE A 87 -2.59 -8.14 40.13
CA ILE A 87 -1.35 -7.45 39.78
C ILE A 87 -1.44 -6.04 40.35
N VAL A 88 -0.48 -5.66 41.19
CA VAL A 88 -0.40 -4.32 41.76
C VAL A 88 0.72 -3.55 41.08
N TYR A 89 0.40 -2.37 40.56
CA TYR A 89 1.38 -1.53 39.90
C TYR A 89 1.17 -0.03 40.20
N THR A 90 2.25 0.73 40.15
CA THR A 90 2.22 2.17 40.42
C THR A 90 1.91 2.95 39.14
N VAL A 91 0.79 3.66 39.12
CA VAL A 91 0.46 4.59 38.05
C VAL A 91 0.95 5.99 38.43
N THR A 92 1.74 6.57 37.55
CA THR A 92 2.16 7.97 37.66
C THR A 92 1.28 8.77 36.69
N LYS A 93 0.38 9.61 37.21
CA LYS A 93 -0.36 10.55 36.34
C LYS A 93 0.51 11.80 36.12
N PRO A 94 0.81 12.20 34.88
CA PRO A 94 1.36 13.52 34.63
C PRO A 94 0.28 14.55 34.98
N ALA A 95 0.59 15.53 35.83
CA ALA A 95 -0.27 16.71 35.97
C ALA A 95 -0.34 17.40 34.59
N ALA A 96 -1.54 17.72 34.12
CA ALA A 96 -1.78 18.09 32.74
C ALA A 96 -1.00 19.34 32.28
N ALA A 97 -0.40 19.23 31.09
CA ALA A 97 -0.24 20.28 30.09
C ALA A 97 0.44 21.62 30.48
N VAL A 98 1.72 21.60 30.91
CA VAL A 98 2.65 22.74 30.69
C VAL A 98 4.10 22.21 30.63
N PRO A 99 4.93 22.55 29.61
CA PRO A 99 6.36 22.28 29.68
C PRO A 99 6.96 23.18 30.77
N PHE A 100 7.72 22.63 31.72
CA PHE A 100 8.48 23.31 32.81
C PHE A 100 8.09 23.05 34.28
N GLN A 101 7.07 22.26 34.62
CA GLN A 101 6.87 21.86 36.04
C GLN A 101 7.40 20.46 36.36
N CYS A 102 8.56 20.43 37.02
CA CYS A 102 9.20 19.24 37.61
C CYS A 102 8.75 18.93 39.04
N PHE A 103 7.67 19.52 39.54
CA PHE A 103 7.28 19.39 40.94
C PHE A 103 5.92 18.70 41.08
N GLY A 104 5.98 17.42 41.46
CA GLY A 104 4.85 16.66 42.01
C GLY A 104 4.08 15.81 41.02
N ALA A 105 4.58 14.60 40.73
CA ALA A 105 3.75 13.57 40.09
C ALA A 105 2.93 12.84 41.16
N LEU A 106 1.60 12.90 41.06
CA LEU A 106 0.69 12.12 41.90
C LEU A 106 0.81 10.63 41.52
N LYS A 107 1.25 9.82 42.49
CA LYS A 107 1.38 8.36 42.34
C LYS A 107 0.17 7.71 42.99
N LYS A 108 -0.52 6.86 42.24
CA LYS A 108 -1.61 6.02 42.75
C LYS A 108 -1.29 4.57 42.44
N GLN A 109 -1.39 3.68 43.43
CA GLN A 109 -1.32 2.25 43.18
C GLN A 109 -2.65 1.78 42.58
N LYS A 110 -2.57 0.91 41.58
CA LYS A 110 -3.72 0.25 40.97
C LYS A 110 -3.58 -1.25 41.10
N HIS A 111 -4.72 -1.90 41.36
CA HIS A 111 -4.86 -3.34 41.46
C HIS A 111 -5.64 -3.83 40.23
N VAL A 112 -5.10 -4.81 39.53
CA VAL A 112 -5.73 -5.45 38.37
C VAL A 112 -6.03 -6.89 38.74
N LEU A 113 -7.30 -7.25 38.79
CA LEU A 113 -7.73 -8.59 39.18
C LEU A 113 -7.33 -9.62 38.13
N LEU A 114 -6.69 -10.70 38.55
CA LEU A 114 -6.11 -11.70 37.64
C LEU A 114 -7.18 -12.37 36.75
N HIS A 115 -8.37 -12.68 37.28
CA HIS A 115 -9.44 -13.33 36.52
C HIS A 115 -9.95 -12.50 35.33
N SER A 116 -9.64 -11.20 35.29
CA SER A 116 -10.03 -10.30 34.20
C SER A 116 -9.02 -10.27 33.04
N ILE A 117 -7.86 -10.90 33.20
CA ILE A 117 -6.77 -10.86 32.22
C ILE A 117 -6.95 -12.00 31.21
N SER A 118 -7.03 -11.64 29.92
CA SER A 118 -7.09 -12.62 28.83
C SER A 118 -5.72 -12.97 28.28
N ASP A 119 -4.82 -11.99 28.15
CA ASP A 119 -3.46 -12.19 27.66
C ASP A 119 -2.48 -11.12 28.17
N VAL A 120 -1.19 -11.48 28.16
CA VAL A 120 -0.06 -10.61 28.49
C VAL A 120 0.90 -10.61 27.32
N ILE A 121 0.88 -9.52 26.55
CA ILE A 121 1.65 -9.34 25.32
C ILE A 121 2.92 -8.52 25.64
N ILE A 122 4.09 -9.08 25.30
CA ILE A 122 5.36 -8.35 25.41
C ILE A 122 5.57 -7.61 24.08
N GLN A 123 5.68 -6.28 24.14
CA GLN A 123 5.98 -5.46 22.97
C GLN A 123 7.42 -4.95 23.01
N GLN A 124 8.08 -5.03 21.85
CA GLN A 124 9.46 -4.61 21.69
C GLN A 124 9.65 -3.95 20.32
N GLY A 125 10.01 -2.67 20.29
CA GLY A 125 10.51 -2.01 19.08
C GLY A 125 12.04 -2.07 19.03
N TYR A 126 12.62 -1.79 17.86
CA TYR A 126 14.05 -1.95 17.58
C TYR A 126 14.96 -1.15 18.53
N LEU A 127 14.63 0.13 18.75
CA LEU A 127 15.38 1.00 19.67
C LEU A 127 15.19 0.55 21.12
N GLN A 128 13.98 0.19 21.55
CA GLN A 128 13.74 -0.28 22.92
C GLN A 128 14.46 -1.62 23.21
N SER A 129 14.59 -2.49 22.21
CA SER A 129 15.37 -3.74 22.29
C SER A 129 16.84 -3.50 22.61
N ARG A 130 17.47 -2.56 21.89
CA ARG A 130 18.90 -2.25 22.06
C ARG A 130 19.22 -1.68 23.44
N TYR A 131 18.27 -0.99 24.06
CA TYR A 131 18.43 -0.39 25.39
C TYR A 131 17.78 -1.21 26.51
N GLY A 132 17.37 -2.47 26.27
CA GLY A 132 16.80 -3.33 27.33
C GLY A 132 15.49 -2.80 27.94
N VAL A 133 14.74 -1.99 27.20
CA VAL A 133 13.46 -1.42 27.65
C VAL A 133 12.33 -2.29 27.11
N TYR A 134 11.58 -2.92 28.01
CA TYR A 134 10.43 -3.75 27.63
C TYR A 134 9.12 -3.11 28.05
N SER A 135 8.12 -3.23 27.19
CA SER A 135 6.74 -2.85 27.51
C SER A 135 5.87 -4.10 27.57
N VAL A 136 5.09 -4.23 28.62
CA VAL A 136 4.10 -5.30 28.74
C VAL A 136 2.71 -4.69 28.60
N LYS A 137 1.93 -5.22 27.66
CA LYS A 137 0.51 -4.91 27.49
C LYS A 137 -0.31 -6.02 28.10
N ILE A 138 -1.13 -5.67 29.07
CA ILE A 138 -2.09 -6.58 29.68
C ILE A 138 -3.44 -6.29 29.03
N GLN A 139 -4.04 -7.31 28.42
CA GLN A 139 -5.35 -7.23 27.80
C GLN A 139 -6.40 -7.84 28.74
N ASN A 140 -7.48 -7.10 28.94
CA ASN A 140 -8.67 -7.57 29.65
C ASN A 140 -9.76 -7.93 28.62
N ALA A 141 -10.71 -8.79 28.99
CA ALA A 141 -11.89 -9.16 28.20
C ALA A 141 -12.67 -7.92 27.67
N THR A 142 -12.59 -6.78 28.35
CA THR A 142 -13.23 -5.50 27.97
C THR A 142 -12.33 -4.55 27.15
N HIS A 143 -11.25 -5.03 26.51
CA HIS A 143 -10.34 -4.25 25.64
C HIS A 143 -9.54 -3.12 26.31
N THR A 144 -9.53 -3.00 27.65
CA THR A 144 -8.65 -2.03 28.33
C THR A 144 -7.20 -2.50 28.26
N ILE A 145 -6.33 -1.72 27.59
CA ILE A 145 -4.90 -2.00 27.41
C ILE A 145 -4.12 -1.30 28.52
N ILE A 146 -3.54 -2.07 29.44
CA ILE A 146 -2.61 -1.52 30.43
C ILE A 146 -1.19 -1.72 29.91
N GLN A 147 -0.46 -0.63 29.64
CA GLN A 147 0.94 -0.67 29.25
C GLN A 147 1.84 -0.35 30.44
N ILE A 148 2.70 -1.30 30.80
CA ILE A 148 3.73 -1.14 31.84
C ILE A 148 5.08 -1.10 31.13
N GLN A 149 5.86 -0.03 31.35
CA GLN A 149 7.16 0.16 30.70
C GLN A 149 8.31 -0.09 31.68
N GLY A 150 9.44 -0.56 31.16
CA GLY A 150 10.70 -0.65 31.92
C GLY A 150 10.84 -1.90 32.80
N ILE A 151 10.14 -2.99 32.48
CA ILE A 151 10.30 -4.24 33.25
C ILE A 151 11.63 -4.90 32.83
N ALA A 152 12.53 -5.18 33.79
CA ALA A 152 13.84 -5.78 33.50
C ALA A 152 13.74 -7.18 32.86
N ASN A 153 12.79 -8.00 33.32
CA ASN A 153 12.54 -9.34 32.78
C ASN A 153 11.04 -9.56 32.50
N PRO A 154 10.53 -9.11 31.33
CA PRO A 154 9.10 -9.20 31.00
C PRO A 154 8.65 -10.65 30.79
N THR A 155 9.55 -11.53 30.36
CA THR A 155 9.27 -12.95 30.12
C THR A 155 9.01 -13.68 31.42
N HIS A 156 9.81 -13.43 32.45
CA HIS A 156 9.59 -14.02 33.77
C HIS A 156 8.29 -13.49 34.39
N PHE A 157 8.02 -12.19 34.28
CA PHE A 157 6.75 -11.61 34.73
C PHE A 157 5.53 -12.24 34.00
N ARG A 158 5.59 -12.35 32.67
CA ARG A 158 4.53 -13.01 31.87
C ARG A 158 4.30 -14.44 32.33
N ASN A 159 5.36 -15.22 32.51
CA ASN A 159 5.27 -16.61 32.94
C ASN A 159 4.68 -16.74 34.35
N ALA A 160 5.05 -15.85 35.28
CA ALA A 160 4.48 -15.83 36.62
C ALA A 160 2.97 -15.55 36.60
N VAL A 161 2.52 -14.59 35.77
CA VAL A 161 1.10 -14.28 35.60
C VAL A 161 0.33 -15.45 34.96
N LEU A 162 0.83 -16.00 33.86
CA LEU A 162 0.18 -17.12 33.14
C LEU A 162 0.10 -18.39 33.99
N THR A 163 1.17 -18.71 34.73
CA THR A 163 1.18 -19.86 35.65
C THR A 163 0.09 -19.71 36.71
N ARG A 164 -0.13 -18.48 37.21
CA ARG A 164 -1.18 -18.25 38.21
C ARG A 164 -2.58 -18.31 37.61
N LEU A 165 -2.78 -17.76 36.41
CA LEU A 165 -4.05 -17.88 35.68
C LEU A 165 -4.45 -19.35 35.50
N SER A 166 -3.51 -20.20 35.05
CA SER A 166 -3.76 -21.64 34.90
C SER A 166 -4.14 -22.32 36.22
N ASN A 167 -3.48 -21.97 37.33
CA ASN A 167 -3.80 -22.53 38.65
C ASN A 167 -5.18 -22.10 39.16
N ILE A 168 -5.63 -20.88 38.85
CA ILE A 168 -6.98 -20.40 39.22
C ILE A 168 -8.04 -21.15 38.41
N THR A 169 -7.84 -21.32 37.10
CA THR A 169 -8.76 -22.08 36.23
C THR A 169 -8.87 -23.54 36.68
N ASN A 170 -7.76 -24.19 37.02
CA ASN A 170 -7.77 -25.58 37.50
C ASN A 170 -8.45 -25.75 38.88
N GLN A 171 -8.40 -24.74 39.76
CA GLN A 171 -9.12 -24.76 41.04
C GLN A 171 -10.64 -24.60 40.86
N THR A 172 -11.09 -23.87 39.83
CA THR A 172 -12.54 -23.71 39.52
C THR A 172 -13.12 -25.01 38.96
N PHE A 173 -12.39 -25.70 38.08
CA PHE A 173 -12.82 -27.00 37.53
C PHE A 173 -12.92 -28.13 38.55
N HIS A 174 -12.18 -28.06 39.66
CA HIS A 174 -12.25 -29.06 40.73
C HIS A 174 -13.41 -28.84 41.73
N GLN A 175 -14.01 -27.64 41.78
CA GLN A 175 -15.16 -27.37 42.63
C GLN A 175 -16.51 -27.76 41.98
N ASP A 176 -16.63 -27.72 40.66
CA ASP A 176 -17.88 -28.04 39.95
C ASP A 176 -18.10 -29.55 39.70
N GLY A 177 -17.14 -30.41 40.07
CA GLY A 177 -17.21 -31.87 39.90
C GLY A 177 -17.96 -32.63 41.00
N ALA A 178 -18.55 -31.96 41.99
CA ALA A 178 -19.09 -32.61 43.19
C ALA A 178 -20.47 -32.07 43.63
N SER A 179 -21.50 -32.16 42.78
CA SER A 179 -22.89 -32.27 43.28
C SER A 179 -23.91 -32.81 42.26
N SER A 180 -24.42 -33.99 42.60
CA SER A 180 -25.78 -34.52 42.36
C SER A 180 -26.26 -34.90 40.95
N THR A 181 -26.45 -36.21 40.82
CA THR A 181 -27.37 -36.94 39.93
C THR A 181 -28.85 -36.59 40.16
N ARG A 182 -29.65 -36.36 39.10
CA ARG A 182 -30.91 -37.09 38.82
C ARG A 182 -31.57 -36.68 37.50
N SER A 183 -32.20 -37.69 36.90
CA SER A 183 -32.84 -37.88 35.60
C SER A 183 -34.12 -37.06 35.31
N LEU A 184 -34.41 -36.78 34.03
CA LEU A 184 -35.65 -37.20 33.32
C LEU A 184 -35.71 -36.75 31.83
N GLN A 185 -35.75 -37.76 30.95
CA GLN A 185 -36.57 -37.96 29.74
C GLN A 185 -36.63 -36.96 28.54
N ALA A 186 -36.49 -37.55 27.34
CA ALA A 186 -36.59 -37.07 25.94
C ALA A 186 -38.06 -36.79 25.48
N PRO A 187 -38.45 -36.47 24.20
CA PRO A 187 -37.69 -36.48 22.91
C PRO A 187 -37.99 -35.36 21.83
N LEU A 188 -37.16 -35.31 20.77
CA LEU A 188 -37.35 -34.93 19.32
C LEU A 188 -38.34 -33.79 18.95
N SER A 189 -38.16 -32.81 18.03
CA SER A 189 -37.25 -32.48 16.91
C SER A 189 -37.79 -31.17 16.23
N PRO A 190 -37.39 -30.73 15.02
CA PRO A 190 -36.46 -29.62 14.73
C PRO A 190 -37.10 -28.37 14.07
N LEU A 191 -36.53 -27.16 14.27
CA LEU A 191 -36.80 -26.00 13.39
C LEU A 191 -35.66 -24.94 13.37
N LYS A 192 -34.93 -24.97 12.25
CA LYS A 192 -34.35 -23.88 11.42
C LYS A 192 -33.26 -22.91 11.95
N THR A 193 -32.06 -23.12 11.36
CA THR A 193 -31.05 -22.17 10.81
C THR A 193 -30.21 -21.28 11.75
N PRO A 194 -28.99 -20.87 11.34
CA PRO A 194 -27.85 -21.66 10.86
C PRO A 194 -26.58 -21.44 11.72
N MET A 195 -25.70 -22.44 11.75
CA MET A 195 -24.39 -22.41 12.41
C MET A 195 -23.46 -21.37 11.79
N HIS A 196 -22.95 -20.44 12.61
CA HIS A 196 -21.66 -19.80 12.36
C HIS A 196 -20.56 -20.78 12.77
N ASP A 197 -19.81 -21.29 11.79
CA ASP A 197 -18.62 -22.10 12.00
C ASP A 197 -17.48 -21.21 12.52
N THR A 198 -17.11 -21.39 13.79
CA THR A 198 -15.98 -20.73 14.45
C THR A 198 -14.74 -21.58 14.22
N ARG A 199 -14.20 -21.51 12.99
CA ARG A 199 -12.85 -22.00 12.65
C ARG A 199 -12.10 -20.95 11.85
N SER A 200 -11.68 -19.86 12.51
CA SER A 200 -10.85 -18.83 11.86
C SER A 200 -9.80 -18.17 12.76
N HIS A 201 -9.43 -18.77 13.90
CA HIS A 201 -8.42 -18.17 14.80
C HIS A 201 -7.18 -19.05 15.08
N ILE A 202 -6.89 -20.04 14.24
CA ILE A 202 -5.67 -20.88 14.35
C ILE A 202 -4.62 -20.53 13.27
N GLY A 203 -4.94 -19.64 12.32
CA GLY A 203 -4.04 -19.30 11.18
C GLY A 203 -2.89 -18.34 11.50
N ASP A 204 -3.07 -17.41 12.45
CA ASP A 204 -2.15 -16.28 12.62
C ASP A 204 -0.91 -16.60 13.48
N PHE A 205 -0.97 -17.66 14.30
CA PHE A 205 0.16 -18.08 15.14
C PHE A 205 1.24 -18.85 14.37
N ALA A 206 0.88 -19.54 13.28
CA ALA A 206 1.82 -20.36 12.51
C ALA A 206 2.73 -19.55 11.58
N VAL A 207 2.32 -18.33 11.21
CA VAL A 207 3.08 -17.45 10.30
C VAL A 207 4.22 -16.74 11.03
N LEU A 208 3.99 -16.29 12.27
CA LEU A 208 5.01 -15.60 13.07
C LEU A 208 6.12 -16.54 13.56
N GLN A 209 5.80 -17.79 13.92
CA GLN A 209 6.83 -18.79 14.29
C GLN A 209 7.73 -19.20 13.12
N LYS A 210 7.22 -19.22 11.88
CA LYS A 210 8.01 -19.55 10.68
C LYS A 210 8.97 -18.43 10.28
N LEU A 211 8.59 -17.17 10.46
CA LEU A 211 9.47 -16.02 10.17
C LEU A 211 10.68 -15.98 11.11
N ASP A 212 10.51 -16.33 12.39
CA ASP A 212 11.61 -16.42 13.35
C ASP A 212 12.53 -17.63 13.09
N GLN A 213 12.00 -18.76 12.62
CA GLN A 213 12.82 -19.91 12.20
C GLN A 213 13.66 -19.61 10.94
N VAL A 214 13.09 -18.87 9.97
CA VAL A 214 13.82 -18.44 8.77
C VAL A 214 14.92 -17.43 9.15
N ALA A 215 14.63 -16.45 10.00
CA ALA A 215 15.63 -15.48 10.48
C ALA A 215 16.78 -16.13 11.25
N ASN A 216 16.51 -17.18 12.04
CA ASN A 216 17.53 -17.90 12.78
C ASN A 216 18.36 -18.85 11.90
N SER A 217 17.78 -19.46 10.86
CA SER A 217 18.52 -20.30 9.91
C SER A 217 19.46 -19.49 8.99
N LEU A 218 19.13 -18.24 8.68
CA LEU A 218 19.96 -17.33 7.91
C LEU A 218 21.21 -16.86 8.68
N LYS A 219 21.13 -16.71 10.01
CA LYS A 219 22.29 -16.37 10.86
C LYS A 219 23.32 -17.49 10.97
N VAL A 220 22.89 -18.75 10.88
CA VAL A 220 23.77 -19.93 11.00
C VAL A 220 24.51 -20.25 9.69
N LYS A 221 23.97 -19.84 8.53
CA LYS A 221 24.65 -20.05 7.22
C LYS A 221 25.66 -18.97 6.84
N ALA A 222 25.54 -17.76 7.40
CA ALA A 222 26.47 -16.66 7.12
C ALA A 222 27.87 -16.85 7.78
N SER A 223 28.03 -17.79 8.71
CA SER A 223 29.31 -18.06 9.38
C SER A 223 30.14 -19.20 8.76
N SER A 224 29.64 -19.90 7.72
CA SER A 224 30.30 -21.10 7.18
C SER A 224 30.71 -21.06 5.71
N GLN A 225 30.61 -19.92 5.01
CA GLN A 225 31.12 -19.78 3.64
C GLN A 225 32.03 -18.56 3.49
N SER A 226 33.22 -18.66 4.08
CA SER A 226 34.38 -17.82 3.73
C SER A 226 35.56 -18.71 3.33
N GLN A 227 35.43 -19.42 2.21
CA GLN A 227 36.58 -20.05 1.55
C GLN A 227 36.62 -19.68 0.06
N ARG A 228 37.72 -19.00 -0.27
CA ARG A 228 38.36 -18.72 -1.56
C ARG A 228 37.82 -19.46 -2.79
N LEU A 229 37.68 -18.72 -3.89
CA LEU A 229 38.07 -19.16 -5.23
C LEU A 229 38.56 -17.95 -6.04
N GLU A 230 39.88 -17.90 -6.21
CA GLU A 230 40.61 -17.04 -7.15
C GLU A 230 40.76 -17.76 -8.50
N LEU A 231 40.79 -16.97 -9.57
CA LEU A 231 41.46 -17.18 -10.88
C LEU A 231 40.89 -18.21 -11.87
N CYS A 232 40.40 -17.73 -13.02
CA CYS A 232 41.16 -17.80 -14.28
C CYS A 232 40.51 -16.95 -15.39
N ASP A 233 41.34 -16.10 -15.99
CA ASP A 233 41.13 -15.30 -17.19
C ASP A 233 42.00 -15.87 -18.32
N ARG A 234 41.50 -15.84 -19.58
CA ARG A 234 42.04 -16.27 -20.90
C ARG A 234 40.92 -17.02 -21.65
N GLY A 235 40.51 -16.75 -22.90
CA GLY A 235 40.85 -15.77 -23.93
C GLY A 235 40.31 -16.26 -25.30
N GLN A 236 40.04 -15.33 -26.22
CA GLN A 236 39.96 -15.44 -27.70
C GLN A 236 38.80 -16.15 -28.43
N GLY A 237 38.16 -15.43 -29.38
CA GLY A 237 38.28 -15.75 -30.81
C GLY A 237 37.03 -16.12 -31.66
N ASN A 238 36.52 -15.13 -32.41
CA ASN A 238 36.04 -15.12 -33.83
C ASN A 238 34.99 -16.10 -34.44
N ASN A 239 34.02 -15.43 -35.10
CA ASN A 239 33.48 -15.57 -36.48
C ASN A 239 32.32 -16.53 -36.86
N ASP A 240 31.28 -15.86 -37.39
CA ASP A 240 30.48 -16.09 -38.63
C ASP A 240 29.60 -17.35 -38.81
N PHE A 241 28.30 -17.14 -39.12
CA PHE A 241 27.67 -17.41 -40.44
C PHE A 241 26.12 -17.17 -40.48
N THR A 242 25.69 -16.31 -41.43
CA THR A 242 24.50 -16.34 -42.35
C THR A 242 23.01 -16.13 -41.93
N HIS A 243 22.53 -14.90 -42.25
CA HIS A 243 21.36 -14.47 -43.06
C HIS A 243 20.06 -15.29 -43.26
N PHE A 244 18.90 -14.61 -43.09
CA PHE A 244 17.90 -14.32 -44.15
C PHE A 244 17.12 -13.01 -43.87
N SER A 245 16.94 -12.19 -44.91
CA SER A 245 16.20 -10.91 -44.91
C SER A 245 14.98 -11.03 -45.83
N ILE A 246 13.89 -10.27 -45.57
CA ILE A 246 12.99 -9.71 -46.59
C ILE A 246 12.20 -8.50 -46.02
N LEU A 247 12.51 -7.34 -46.63
CA LEU A 247 11.70 -6.15 -46.95
C LEU A 247 11.07 -5.25 -45.86
N HIS A 248 11.72 -4.09 -45.70
CA HIS A 248 11.14 -2.77 -45.39
C HIS A 248 10.26 -2.28 -46.56
N PRO A 249 9.26 -1.41 -46.31
CA PRO A 249 9.54 0.03 -46.34
C PRO A 249 8.88 0.85 -45.20
N VAL A 250 9.69 1.76 -44.64
CA VAL A 250 9.40 3.14 -44.20
C VAL A 250 8.03 3.46 -43.56
N ASN A 251 8.02 3.69 -42.24
CA ASN A 251 7.56 4.96 -41.64
C ASN A 251 8.09 5.08 -40.19
N ARG A 252 8.88 6.14 -39.94
CA ARG A 252 9.58 6.46 -38.69
C ARG A 252 8.65 7.14 -37.68
N TRP A 253 8.29 6.47 -36.57
CA TRP A 253 7.92 7.13 -35.30
C TRP A 253 8.29 6.19 -34.13
N ALA A 254 8.74 6.75 -33.01
CA ALA A 254 9.65 6.12 -32.05
C ALA A 254 9.06 4.95 -31.23
N CYS A 255 9.41 3.72 -31.62
CA CYS A 255 9.41 2.53 -30.75
C CYS A 255 10.53 1.58 -31.23
N TYR A 256 11.71 1.69 -30.63
CA TYR A 256 12.87 0.80 -30.82
C TYR A 256 13.38 0.52 -29.38
N GLN A 257 13.67 -0.69 -28.89
CA GLN A 257 14.00 -1.96 -29.53
C GLN A 257 13.45 -3.14 -28.69
N LEU A 258 12.74 -4.07 -29.33
CA LEU A 258 12.47 -5.43 -28.83
C LEU A 258 13.39 -6.39 -29.60
N LYS A 259 14.57 -6.71 -29.07
CA LYS A 259 15.38 -7.86 -29.47
C LYS A 259 16.31 -8.22 -28.30
N ASP A 260 16.44 -9.52 -28.07
CA ASP A 260 17.35 -10.20 -27.14
C ASP A 260 16.87 -10.29 -25.68
N MET A 261 16.09 -11.35 -25.42
CA MET A 261 15.84 -11.88 -24.07
C MET A 261 16.77 -13.06 -23.82
N ASP A 262 17.89 -12.83 -23.13
CA ASP A 262 18.64 -13.90 -22.47
C ASP A 262 18.45 -13.85 -20.96
N LYS A 263 18.33 -15.05 -20.36
CA LYS A 263 18.13 -15.32 -18.94
C LYS A 263 19.50 -15.42 -18.28
N GLU A 264 19.80 -14.58 -17.29
CA GLU A 264 20.67 -14.90 -16.14
C GLU A 264 20.82 -13.69 -15.18
N LEU A 265 20.20 -13.76 -13.99
CA LEU A 265 20.89 -13.87 -12.69
C LEU A 265 19.87 -13.90 -11.54
N LEU A 266 19.87 -15.00 -10.78
CA LEU A 266 19.07 -15.25 -9.58
C LEU A 266 19.69 -14.58 -8.34
N PHE A 267 18.86 -13.91 -7.53
CA PHE A 267 18.94 -14.02 -6.06
C PHE A 267 17.53 -14.13 -5.48
N VAL A 268 17.34 -15.20 -4.69
CA VAL A 268 16.05 -15.74 -4.24
C VAL A 268 15.42 -14.83 -3.18
N VAL A 269 14.38 -14.10 -3.58
CA VAL A 269 13.29 -13.67 -2.69
C VAL A 269 12.15 -14.68 -2.91
N ASN A 270 12.40 -15.92 -2.48
CA ASN A 270 11.61 -17.13 -2.76
C ASN A 270 11.56 -17.59 -4.23
N GLU A 271 11.39 -18.90 -4.49
CA GLU A 271 11.28 -19.47 -5.86
C GLU A 271 9.94 -19.14 -6.55
N ASP A 272 9.00 -18.55 -5.81
CA ASP A 272 7.58 -18.45 -6.16
C ASP A 272 7.33 -17.56 -7.39
N CYS A 273 8.02 -16.43 -7.56
CA CYS A 273 7.81 -15.52 -8.70
C CYS A 273 9.13 -15.04 -9.32
N ARG A 274 9.32 -15.32 -10.62
CA ARG A 274 10.49 -14.97 -11.44
C ARG A 274 10.10 -14.26 -12.74
N ILE A 275 8.93 -13.62 -12.74
CA ILE A 275 8.31 -13.03 -13.93
C ILE A 275 8.09 -11.54 -13.70
N ALA A 276 8.52 -10.72 -14.66
CA ALA A 276 8.31 -9.28 -14.64
C ALA A 276 8.25 -8.70 -16.06
N GLY A 277 7.47 -7.63 -16.23
CA GLY A 277 7.50 -6.75 -17.39
C GLY A 277 8.56 -5.66 -17.21
N GLU A 278 9.81 -5.96 -17.55
CA GLU A 278 10.93 -5.03 -17.42
C GLU A 278 11.19 -4.23 -18.70
N ILE A 279 11.54 -2.94 -18.56
CA ILE A 279 12.11 -2.17 -19.66
C ILE A 279 13.61 -2.50 -19.77
N LYS A 280 13.95 -3.33 -20.76
CA LYS A 280 15.35 -3.66 -21.07
C LYS A 280 16.04 -2.54 -21.84
N ASN A 281 17.35 -2.36 -21.59
CA ASN A 281 18.20 -1.41 -22.31
C ASN A 281 17.66 0.02 -22.35
N PHE A 282 17.05 0.48 -21.25
CA PHE A 282 16.51 1.83 -21.18
C PHE A 282 17.62 2.88 -21.37
N SER A 283 17.42 3.78 -22.34
CA SER A 283 18.30 4.92 -22.58
C SER A 283 17.55 6.24 -22.40
N THR A 284 18.23 7.17 -21.75
CA THR A 284 17.78 8.56 -21.59
C THR A 284 18.40 9.50 -22.62
N ASP A 285 19.12 8.97 -23.61
CA ASP A 285 19.89 9.77 -24.56
C ASP A 285 18.99 10.74 -25.34
N GLY A 286 19.44 11.98 -25.45
CA GLY A 286 18.66 13.07 -26.04
C GLY A 286 17.55 13.63 -25.13
N TRP A 287 17.18 12.96 -24.04
CA TRP A 287 16.09 13.38 -23.16
C TRP A 287 16.58 13.90 -21.81
N VAL A 288 17.57 13.25 -21.19
CA VAL A 288 18.10 13.63 -19.87
C VAL A 288 19.59 13.92 -19.96
N ALA A 289 20.05 14.98 -19.28
CA ALA A 289 21.46 15.32 -19.27
C ALA A 289 22.30 14.15 -18.67
N PRO A 290 23.44 13.77 -19.27
CA PRO A 290 24.21 12.59 -18.83
C PRO A 290 24.60 12.62 -17.36
N LYS A 291 24.91 13.81 -16.82
CA LYS A 291 25.24 14.00 -15.39
C LYS A 291 24.06 13.69 -14.47
N LEU A 292 22.84 13.99 -14.92
CA LEU A 292 21.61 13.75 -14.17
C LEU A 292 21.17 12.28 -14.33
N SER A 293 21.29 11.73 -15.54
CA SER A 293 21.00 10.32 -15.85
C SER A 293 21.73 9.35 -14.91
N LYS A 294 23.01 9.62 -14.61
CA LYS A 294 23.83 8.78 -13.71
C LYS A 294 23.50 8.88 -12.22
N ARG A 295 22.63 9.82 -11.80
CA ARG A 295 22.40 10.15 -10.37
C ARG A 295 20.97 9.89 -9.91
N MET A 296 20.03 9.74 -10.84
CA MET A 296 18.62 9.58 -10.52
C MET A 296 18.21 8.12 -10.53
N ASP A 297 17.18 7.80 -9.77
CA ASP A 297 16.57 6.48 -9.79
C ASP A 297 15.87 6.19 -11.13
N ARG A 298 15.74 4.91 -11.53
CA ARG A 298 15.08 4.51 -12.78
C ARG A 298 13.69 5.10 -12.93
N PHE A 299 12.87 5.11 -11.87
CA PHE A 299 11.51 5.66 -11.99
C PHE A 299 11.53 7.15 -12.33
N MET A 300 12.50 7.90 -11.80
CA MET A 300 12.66 9.32 -12.10
C MET A 300 13.06 9.54 -13.55
N LEU A 301 13.92 8.67 -14.09
CA LEU A 301 14.36 8.73 -15.48
C LEU A 301 13.24 8.37 -16.46
N TYR A 302 12.41 7.36 -16.14
CA TYR A 302 11.21 7.03 -16.90
C TYR A 302 10.27 8.23 -16.96
N MET A 303 9.97 8.81 -15.80
CA MET A 303 9.13 10.00 -15.68
C MET A 303 9.66 11.18 -16.50
N LEU A 304 10.93 11.55 -16.34
CA LEU A 304 11.52 12.69 -17.07
C LEU A 304 11.52 12.47 -18.58
N THR A 305 11.79 11.24 -19.00
CA THR A 305 11.79 10.87 -20.42
C THR A 305 10.38 10.91 -21.00
N ALA A 306 9.40 10.34 -20.29
CA ALA A 306 7.99 10.34 -20.71
C ALA A 306 7.42 11.76 -20.74
N GLY A 307 7.66 12.57 -19.70
CA GLY A 307 7.16 13.95 -19.65
C GLY A 307 7.75 14.84 -20.74
N LYS A 308 9.05 14.72 -21.03
CA LYS A 308 9.66 15.46 -22.15
C LYS A 308 9.18 14.98 -23.51
N LYS A 309 8.94 13.68 -23.68
CA LYS A 309 8.32 13.13 -24.90
C LYS A 309 6.89 13.65 -25.07
N ALA A 310 6.10 13.73 -24.00
CA ALA A 310 4.75 14.29 -24.05
C ALA A 310 4.75 15.77 -24.47
N LEU A 311 5.67 16.58 -23.93
CA LEU A 311 5.83 17.98 -24.36
C LEU A 311 6.24 18.10 -25.83
N ALA A 312 7.22 17.30 -26.27
CA ALA A 312 7.68 17.30 -27.66
C ALA A 312 6.56 16.88 -28.62
N ASP A 313 5.78 15.85 -28.26
CA ASP A 313 4.65 15.35 -29.05
C ASP A 313 3.50 16.38 -29.12
N ALA A 314 3.32 17.19 -28.08
CA ALA A 314 2.38 18.31 -28.06
C ALA A 314 2.87 19.57 -28.80
N GLY A 315 4.07 19.52 -29.40
CA GLY A 315 4.68 20.65 -30.10
C GLY A 315 5.21 21.75 -29.18
N ILE A 316 5.48 21.46 -27.90
CA ILE A 316 6.06 22.42 -26.96
C ILE A 316 7.58 22.38 -27.06
N ASP A 317 8.11 23.13 -28.02
CA ASP A 317 9.53 23.41 -28.14
C ASP A 317 9.97 24.60 -27.25
N GLN A 318 11.24 24.99 -27.31
CA GLN A 318 11.75 26.11 -26.51
C GLN A 318 11.08 27.44 -26.87
N HIS A 319 10.75 27.66 -28.14
CA HIS A 319 10.09 28.88 -28.59
C HIS A 319 8.66 28.97 -28.05
N GLN A 320 7.90 27.88 -28.11
CA GLN A 320 6.57 27.79 -27.49
C GLN A 320 6.67 27.96 -25.97
N MET A 321 7.62 27.28 -25.32
CA MET A 321 7.84 27.38 -23.87
C MET A 321 8.11 28.81 -23.39
N ASP A 322 8.71 29.66 -24.23
CA ASP A 322 8.98 31.06 -23.91
C ASP A 322 7.75 31.98 -24.12
N GLN A 323 6.77 31.54 -24.91
CA GLN A 323 5.50 32.26 -25.11
C GLN A 323 4.41 31.89 -24.09
N LEU A 324 4.53 30.73 -23.43
CA LEU A 324 3.56 30.27 -22.45
C LEU A 324 3.56 31.13 -21.18
N ASP A 325 2.36 31.36 -20.63
CA ASP A 325 2.23 31.83 -19.25
C ASP A 325 2.58 30.69 -18.28
N LYS A 326 3.81 30.74 -17.79
CA LYS A 326 4.39 29.73 -16.89
C LYS A 326 3.63 29.58 -15.58
N THR A 327 2.89 30.61 -15.14
CA THR A 327 2.08 30.58 -13.91
C THR A 327 0.81 29.73 -14.03
N LYS A 328 0.44 29.43 -15.29
CA LYS A 328 -0.71 28.62 -15.65
C LYS A 328 -0.35 27.24 -16.20
N CYS A 329 0.90 26.82 -16.02
CA CYS A 329 1.36 25.50 -16.40
C CYS A 329 1.74 24.72 -15.13
N GLY A 330 1.07 23.60 -14.87
CA GLY A 330 1.27 22.78 -13.66
C GLY A 330 1.64 21.32 -13.95
N VAL A 331 2.09 20.60 -12.92
CA VAL A 331 2.58 19.21 -13.04
C VAL A 331 2.01 18.36 -11.91
N LEU A 332 1.19 17.35 -12.24
CA LEU A 332 0.69 16.35 -11.31
C LEU A 332 1.11 14.95 -11.74
N ILE A 333 2.21 14.45 -11.19
CA ILE A 333 2.69 13.11 -11.51
C ILE A 333 2.67 12.26 -10.25
N GLY A 334 2.17 11.03 -10.39
CA GLY A 334 2.25 9.96 -9.41
C GLY A 334 3.67 9.43 -9.31
N SER A 335 4.52 10.12 -8.56
CA SER A 335 5.79 9.65 -8.00
C SER A 335 6.36 10.78 -7.13
N ALA A 336 7.25 10.47 -6.18
CA ALA A 336 7.78 11.44 -5.20
C ALA A 336 8.57 12.63 -5.78
N MET A 337 8.64 12.79 -7.10
CA MET A 337 9.22 13.96 -7.76
C MET A 337 8.21 14.67 -8.66
N GLY A 338 8.03 15.96 -8.43
CA GLY A 338 7.25 16.85 -9.27
C GLY A 338 8.06 18.08 -9.68
N GLY A 339 7.89 18.52 -10.93
CA GLY A 339 8.48 19.75 -11.45
C GLY A 339 9.05 19.62 -12.85
N MET A 340 8.56 20.47 -13.77
CA MET A 340 9.13 20.68 -15.09
C MET A 340 9.84 22.04 -15.08
N LYS A 341 11.05 22.12 -15.64
CA LYS A 341 11.83 23.36 -15.64
C LYS A 341 11.03 24.47 -16.34
N GLY A 342 10.74 25.54 -15.60
CA GLY A 342 10.07 26.73 -16.12
C GLY A 342 8.56 26.78 -15.88
N TRP A 343 7.94 25.76 -15.27
CA TRP A 343 6.51 25.78 -14.93
C TRP A 343 6.33 26.20 -13.47
N MET A 344 5.37 27.08 -13.22
CA MET A 344 5.14 27.74 -11.93
C MET A 344 3.73 27.50 -11.36
N GLY A 345 2.90 26.73 -12.05
CA GLY A 345 1.58 26.30 -11.58
C GLY A 345 1.65 25.18 -10.53
N PRO A 346 0.49 24.59 -10.16
CA PRO A 346 0.40 23.55 -9.14
C PRO A 346 1.36 22.39 -9.41
N ASN A 347 2.12 22.00 -8.38
CA ASN A 347 3.09 20.92 -8.46
C ASN A 347 3.07 20.09 -7.18
N TYR A 348 2.46 18.91 -7.26
CA TYR A 348 2.38 17.95 -6.16
C TYR A 348 2.19 16.53 -6.68
N SER A 349 2.46 15.54 -5.83
CA SER A 349 2.24 14.12 -6.12
C SER A 349 1.00 13.61 -5.38
N ILE A 350 0.25 12.72 -6.02
CA ILE A 350 -0.80 11.93 -5.39
C ILE A 350 -0.29 10.49 -5.23
N SER A 351 -0.76 9.78 -4.21
CA SER A 351 -0.48 8.35 -4.02
C SER A 351 -1.76 7.64 -3.58
N THR A 352 -2.34 6.85 -4.50
CA THR A 352 -3.55 6.04 -4.30
C THR A 352 -3.34 4.63 -4.83
N ALA A 353 -2.19 4.04 -4.48
CA ALA A 353 -1.74 2.73 -4.93
C ALA A 353 -1.78 2.63 -6.47
N CYS A 354 -2.34 1.56 -7.03
CA CYS A 354 -2.36 1.33 -8.48
C CYS A 354 -3.24 2.33 -9.26
N ALA A 355 -4.16 3.03 -8.60
CA ALA A 355 -5.01 4.05 -9.22
C ALA A 355 -4.34 5.44 -9.30
N THR A 356 -3.10 5.59 -8.82
CA THR A 356 -2.41 6.88 -8.66
C THR A 356 -2.43 7.74 -9.92
N SER A 357 -2.09 7.17 -11.08
CA SER A 357 -2.03 7.93 -12.32
C SER A 357 -3.40 8.48 -12.76
N ASN A 358 -4.48 7.71 -12.61
CA ASN A 358 -5.81 8.20 -12.96
C ASN A 358 -6.25 9.33 -12.02
N PHE A 359 -5.92 9.24 -10.74
CA PHE A 359 -6.13 10.35 -9.80
C PHE A 359 -5.35 11.59 -10.23
N CYS A 360 -4.10 11.44 -10.67
CA CYS A 360 -3.30 12.55 -11.17
C CYS A 360 -3.92 13.19 -12.41
N ILE A 361 -4.36 12.40 -13.39
CA ILE A 361 -5.02 12.86 -14.62
C ILE A 361 -6.31 13.62 -14.29
N LEU A 362 -7.18 13.03 -13.46
CA LEU A 362 -8.46 13.65 -13.11
C LEU A 362 -8.27 14.92 -12.27
N ASN A 363 -7.30 14.96 -11.34
CA ASN A 363 -7.00 16.18 -10.60
C ASN A 363 -6.37 17.25 -11.50
N ALA A 364 -5.55 16.87 -12.48
CA ALA A 364 -4.98 17.80 -13.45
C ALA A 364 -6.07 18.42 -14.33
N ALA A 365 -7.00 17.60 -14.84
CA ALA A 365 -8.18 18.08 -15.55
C ALA A 365 -9.01 19.04 -14.67
N ASN A 366 -9.21 18.73 -13.39
CA ASN A 366 -9.91 19.62 -12.46
C ASN A 366 -9.20 20.96 -12.25
N HIS A 367 -7.86 21.05 -12.30
CA HIS A 367 -7.15 22.34 -12.27
C HIS A 367 -7.38 23.18 -13.52
N ILE A 368 -7.69 22.55 -14.65
CA ILE A 368 -8.07 23.26 -15.89
C ILE A 368 -9.56 23.66 -15.81
N ILE A 369 -10.44 22.72 -15.44
CA ILE A 369 -11.91 22.86 -15.50
C ILE A 369 -12.48 23.73 -14.37
N ARG A 370 -11.93 23.68 -13.15
CA ARG A 370 -12.50 24.40 -11.99
C ARG A 370 -12.23 25.89 -12.10
N GLY A 371 -13.18 26.61 -12.68
CA GLY A 371 -13.23 28.06 -12.67
C GLY A 371 -14.61 28.56 -13.05
N GLU A 372 -15.37 29.06 -12.08
CA GLU A 372 -16.71 29.64 -12.32
C GLU A 372 -16.68 30.92 -13.18
N ALA A 373 -15.50 31.40 -13.59
CA ALA A 373 -15.35 32.50 -14.55
C ALA A 373 -14.02 32.53 -15.34
N ARG A 374 -12.99 31.73 -14.98
CA ARG A 374 -11.67 31.65 -15.66
C ARG A 374 -10.99 30.31 -15.41
N THR A 375 -10.39 29.74 -16.45
CA THR A 375 -9.42 28.63 -16.35
C THR A 375 -8.31 28.98 -15.35
N LEU A 376 -8.08 28.14 -14.33
CA LEU A 376 -6.98 28.35 -13.37
C LEU A 376 -5.62 27.99 -13.97
N GLN A 377 -5.58 27.01 -14.88
CA GLN A 377 -4.36 26.54 -15.56
C GLN A 377 -4.64 26.29 -17.04
N ASP A 378 -3.78 26.76 -17.92
CA ASP A 378 -3.91 26.56 -19.37
C ASP A 378 -3.39 25.16 -19.76
N MET A 379 -2.37 24.64 -19.03
CA MET A 379 -1.74 23.34 -19.29
C MET A 379 -1.42 22.57 -18.00
N MET A 380 -1.60 21.25 -18.04
CA MET A 380 -1.20 20.35 -16.96
C MET A 380 -0.51 19.10 -17.51
N LEU A 381 0.72 18.85 -17.07
CA LEU A 381 1.37 17.56 -17.28
C LEU A 381 0.90 16.60 -16.19
N CYS A 382 0.42 15.42 -16.58
CA CYS A 382 -0.07 14.45 -15.63
C CYS A 382 0.18 13.00 -16.00
N GLY A 383 0.33 12.13 -14.99
CA GLY A 383 0.52 10.71 -15.20
C GLY A 383 1.16 10.04 -14.00
N GLY A 384 2.04 9.06 -14.25
CA GLY A 384 2.75 8.34 -13.20
C GLY A 384 3.91 7.51 -13.73
N SER A 385 4.77 7.07 -12.81
CA SER A 385 5.97 6.32 -13.14
C SER A 385 6.37 5.40 -12.01
N ASP A 386 6.73 4.16 -12.35
CA ASP A 386 7.18 3.14 -11.42
C ASP A 386 8.33 2.31 -12.03
N ALA A 387 9.37 2.06 -11.23
CA ALA A 387 10.49 1.17 -11.54
C ALA A 387 10.63 0.12 -10.43
N VAL A 388 9.64 -0.75 -10.37
CA VAL A 388 9.32 -1.56 -9.18
C VAL A 388 9.92 -2.96 -9.22
N ILE A 389 10.66 -3.28 -10.29
CA ILE A 389 11.36 -4.56 -10.48
C ILE A 389 12.66 -4.54 -9.67
N ILE A 390 12.50 -4.53 -8.35
CA ILE A 390 13.57 -4.55 -7.36
C ILE A 390 13.27 -5.61 -6.30
N PRO A 391 14.28 -6.21 -5.64
CA PRO A 391 14.08 -7.35 -4.73
C PRO A 391 13.05 -7.09 -3.62
N ILE A 392 13.07 -5.90 -3.03
CA ILE A 392 12.11 -5.53 -1.98
C ILE A 392 10.68 -5.37 -2.50
N GLY A 393 10.51 -4.85 -3.72
CA GLY A 393 9.22 -4.68 -4.36
C GLY A 393 8.59 -6.04 -4.67
N LEU A 394 9.35 -6.90 -5.36
CA LEU A 394 8.93 -8.28 -5.64
C LEU A 394 8.64 -9.05 -4.34
N GLY A 395 9.55 -9.00 -3.35
CA GLY A 395 9.37 -9.69 -2.08
C GLY A 395 8.11 -9.29 -1.32
N GLY A 396 7.76 -8.01 -1.32
CA GLY A 396 6.54 -7.52 -0.69
C GLY A 396 5.28 -8.12 -1.32
N PHE A 397 5.20 -8.14 -2.65
CA PHE A 397 4.02 -8.67 -3.34
C PHE A 397 3.95 -10.20 -3.39
N VAL A 398 5.10 -10.89 -3.35
CA VAL A 398 5.15 -12.34 -3.09
C VAL A 398 4.57 -12.65 -1.72
N ALA A 399 4.96 -11.90 -0.68
CA ALA A 399 4.41 -12.10 0.67
C ALA A 399 2.89 -11.86 0.73
N CYS A 400 2.36 -10.97 -0.12
CA CYS A 400 0.92 -10.74 -0.27
C CYS A 400 0.19 -11.80 -1.12
N ARG A 401 0.90 -12.76 -1.74
CA ARG A 401 0.33 -13.74 -2.69
C ARG A 401 -0.45 -13.10 -3.83
N ALA A 402 0.05 -11.98 -4.34
CA ALA A 402 -0.63 -11.19 -5.37
C ALA A 402 -0.06 -11.41 -6.77
N LEU A 403 1.14 -12.00 -6.88
CA LEU A 403 1.86 -12.21 -8.13
C LEU A 403 1.55 -13.57 -8.75
N SER A 404 1.62 -13.64 -10.08
CA SER A 404 1.57 -14.92 -10.80
C SER A 404 2.79 -15.78 -10.49
N GLU A 405 2.57 -17.09 -10.31
CA GLU A 405 3.61 -18.09 -10.07
C GLU A 405 3.89 -18.93 -11.33
N ARG A 406 3.34 -18.54 -12.49
CA ARG A 406 3.48 -19.24 -13.79
C ARG A 406 4.88 -19.10 -14.42
N ASN A 407 5.90 -19.46 -13.65
CA ASN A 407 7.31 -19.31 -14.01
C ASN A 407 7.71 -20.16 -15.24
N SER A 408 6.96 -21.23 -15.51
CA SER A 408 7.19 -22.12 -16.65
C SER A 408 6.82 -21.50 -18.00
N ASP A 409 5.89 -20.53 -18.01
CA ASP A 409 5.48 -19.80 -19.21
C ASP A 409 5.28 -18.30 -18.93
N PRO A 410 6.38 -17.54 -18.75
CA PRO A 410 6.33 -16.13 -18.38
C PRO A 410 5.57 -15.25 -19.38
N ALA A 411 5.63 -15.59 -20.68
CA ALA A 411 4.97 -14.82 -21.73
C ALA A 411 3.43 -14.90 -21.63
N LYS A 412 2.89 -15.97 -21.03
CA LYS A 412 1.44 -16.19 -20.86
C LYS A 412 0.93 -15.94 -19.44
N ALA A 413 1.80 -15.45 -18.54
CA ALA A 413 1.50 -15.32 -17.12
C ALA A 413 0.43 -14.26 -16.82
N SER A 414 0.48 -13.07 -17.45
CA SER A 414 -0.61 -12.11 -17.32
C SER A 414 -1.72 -12.45 -18.32
N ARG A 415 -2.84 -12.95 -17.80
CA ARG A 415 -3.99 -13.42 -18.56
C ARG A 415 -5.31 -12.97 -17.93
N PRO A 416 -5.68 -11.69 -18.12
CA PRO A 416 -6.92 -11.15 -17.59
C PRO A 416 -8.14 -11.96 -18.07
N TRP A 417 -9.07 -12.23 -17.16
CA TRP A 417 -10.31 -13.01 -17.38
C TRP A 417 -10.15 -14.47 -17.84
N ASP A 418 -8.92 -14.98 -17.97
CA ASP A 418 -8.68 -16.39 -18.25
C ASP A 418 -8.87 -17.22 -16.97
N SER A 419 -9.49 -18.39 -17.09
CA SER A 419 -9.71 -19.34 -15.99
C SER A 419 -8.42 -19.81 -15.32
N GLY A 420 -7.29 -19.78 -16.03
CA GLY A 420 -5.98 -20.15 -15.51
C GLY A 420 -5.18 -19.01 -14.88
N ARG A 421 -5.79 -17.85 -14.59
CA ARG A 421 -5.13 -16.71 -13.94
C ARG A 421 -4.89 -16.97 -12.45
N ASP A 422 -3.73 -16.58 -11.95
CA ASP A 422 -3.29 -16.86 -10.57
C ASP A 422 -2.77 -15.62 -9.84
N GLY A 423 -2.58 -14.50 -10.53
CA GLY A 423 -2.07 -13.26 -9.98
C GLY A 423 -1.58 -12.33 -11.07
N PHE A 424 -1.20 -11.11 -10.71
CA PHE A 424 -0.68 -10.15 -11.68
C PHE A 424 0.80 -10.38 -11.96
N VAL A 425 1.26 -10.00 -13.15
CA VAL A 425 2.70 -9.89 -13.46
C VAL A 425 3.14 -8.47 -13.15
N MET A 426 4.15 -8.29 -12.30
CA MET A 426 4.65 -6.95 -11.98
C MET A 426 5.35 -6.35 -13.19
N GLY A 427 5.04 -5.09 -13.54
CA GLY A 427 5.69 -4.37 -14.63
C GLY A 427 6.24 -3.03 -14.17
N GLU A 428 7.08 -2.42 -14.99
CA GLU A 428 7.59 -1.06 -14.77
C GLU A 428 7.48 -0.18 -16.01
N GLY A 429 7.45 1.14 -15.80
CA GLY A 429 7.39 2.13 -16.86
C GLY A 429 6.77 3.45 -16.41
N ALA A 430 6.50 4.31 -17.39
CA ALA A 430 5.86 5.60 -17.17
C ALA A 430 4.88 5.94 -18.29
N GLY A 431 3.79 6.60 -17.94
CA GLY A 431 2.88 7.26 -18.87
C GLY A 431 2.69 8.71 -18.45
N VAL A 432 2.69 9.62 -19.42
CA VAL A 432 2.42 11.05 -19.19
C VAL A 432 1.55 11.59 -20.32
N LEU A 433 0.52 12.35 -19.94
CA LEU A 433 -0.32 13.13 -20.82
C LEU A 433 -0.05 14.61 -20.56
N LEU A 434 -0.12 15.41 -21.62
CA LEU A 434 -0.30 16.86 -21.51
C LEU A 434 -1.78 17.16 -21.72
N LEU A 435 -2.46 17.61 -20.66
CA LEU A 435 -3.80 18.16 -20.75
C LEU A 435 -3.72 19.66 -20.95
N GLU A 436 -4.63 20.19 -21.75
CA GLU A 436 -4.64 21.60 -22.12
C GLU A 436 -6.07 22.09 -22.28
N GLU A 437 -6.32 23.35 -21.92
CA GLU A 437 -7.60 24.01 -22.17
C GLU A 437 -7.85 24.12 -23.69
N LEU A 438 -9.07 23.80 -24.13
CA LEU A 438 -9.37 23.61 -25.55
C LEU A 438 -9.15 24.88 -26.38
N GLU A 439 -9.59 26.04 -25.89
CA GLU A 439 -9.43 27.29 -26.63
C GLU A 439 -7.96 27.76 -26.66
N HIS A 440 -7.21 27.52 -25.59
CA HIS A 440 -5.76 27.71 -25.54
C HIS A 440 -5.04 26.81 -26.57
N ALA A 441 -5.40 25.52 -26.62
CA ALA A 441 -4.87 24.55 -27.57
C ALA A 441 -5.16 24.97 -29.03
N LYS A 442 -6.41 25.35 -29.33
CA LYS A 442 -6.80 25.86 -30.65
C LYS A 442 -6.03 27.12 -31.02
N LYS A 443 -5.89 28.08 -30.09
CA LYS A 443 -5.20 29.35 -30.33
C LYS A 443 -3.74 29.16 -30.73
N ARG A 444 -3.04 28.20 -30.12
CA ARG A 444 -1.64 27.90 -30.48
C ARG A 444 -1.48 26.90 -31.64
N GLY A 445 -2.59 26.42 -32.22
CA GLY A 445 -2.58 25.43 -33.31
C GLY A 445 -2.08 24.05 -32.87
N ALA A 446 -2.39 23.65 -31.63
CA ALA A 446 -2.01 22.35 -31.09
C ALA A 446 -2.66 21.19 -31.86
N THR A 447 -1.97 20.05 -31.94
CA THR A 447 -2.61 18.79 -32.35
C THR A 447 -3.40 18.23 -31.18
N ILE A 448 -4.72 18.13 -31.33
CA ILE A 448 -5.61 17.57 -30.31
C ILE A 448 -5.83 16.10 -30.62
N TYR A 449 -5.48 15.20 -29.69
CA TYR A 449 -5.60 13.76 -29.91
C TYR A 449 -6.93 13.17 -29.48
N ALA A 450 -7.52 13.69 -28.41
CA ALA A 450 -8.79 13.29 -27.85
C ALA A 450 -9.28 14.39 -26.89
N GLU A 451 -10.58 14.43 -26.65
CA GLU A 451 -11.18 15.24 -25.60
C GLU A 451 -11.26 14.44 -24.30
N PHE A 452 -10.96 15.09 -23.17
CA PHE A 452 -11.19 14.54 -21.84
C PHE A 452 -12.58 14.96 -21.37
N LEU A 453 -13.50 14.00 -21.23
CA LEU A 453 -14.90 14.31 -20.91
C LEU A 453 -15.17 14.40 -19.41
N GLY A 454 -14.31 13.81 -18.59
CA GLY A 454 -14.47 13.78 -17.14
C GLY A 454 -14.07 12.44 -16.54
N GLY A 455 -14.36 12.28 -15.26
CA GLY A 455 -14.07 11.05 -14.54
C GLY A 455 -14.41 11.17 -13.07
N SER A 456 -14.29 10.05 -12.35
CA SER A 456 -14.52 10.01 -10.91
C SER A 456 -13.49 9.15 -10.18
N PHE A 457 -13.53 9.25 -8.86
CA PHE A 457 -12.88 8.32 -7.96
C PHE A 457 -13.75 8.04 -6.73
N THR A 458 -13.59 6.83 -6.18
CA THR A 458 -14.31 6.39 -4.98
C THR A 458 -13.38 5.59 -4.05
N SER A 459 -13.86 5.35 -2.82
CA SER A 459 -13.24 4.41 -1.89
C SER A 459 -14.25 3.35 -1.49
N ASP A 460 -13.84 2.07 -1.50
CA ASP A 460 -14.68 0.96 -1.07
C ASP A 460 -14.96 0.95 0.44
N ALA A 461 -14.05 1.52 1.25
CA ALA A 461 -14.11 1.49 2.71
C ALA A 461 -14.39 0.09 3.32
N TYR A 462 -13.89 -0.98 2.68
CA TYR A 462 -14.25 -2.36 2.98
C TYR A 462 -13.05 -3.23 3.35
N HIS A 463 -12.13 -3.46 2.41
CA HIS A 463 -10.99 -4.35 2.58
C HIS A 463 -9.75 -3.76 1.91
N MET A 464 -8.56 -4.16 2.36
CA MET A 464 -7.30 -3.64 1.84
C MET A 464 -7.01 -4.10 0.40
N THR A 465 -7.39 -5.33 0.04
CA THR A 465 -7.06 -5.93 -1.27
C THR A 465 -8.29 -6.42 -2.04
N GLU A 466 -9.46 -6.48 -1.40
CA GLU A 466 -10.66 -7.02 -2.02
C GLU A 466 -11.68 -5.92 -2.30
N PRO A 467 -12.23 -5.85 -3.51
CA PRO A 467 -13.29 -4.88 -3.80
C PRO A 467 -14.57 -5.17 -3.02
N HIS A 468 -15.29 -4.11 -2.63
CA HIS A 468 -16.55 -4.21 -1.86
C HIS A 468 -17.61 -5.02 -2.63
N PRO A 469 -18.11 -6.14 -2.09
CA PRO A 469 -19.10 -6.96 -2.78
C PRO A 469 -20.49 -6.32 -2.83
N GLN A 470 -21.23 -6.50 -3.92
CA GLN A 470 -22.66 -6.23 -4.04
C GLN A 470 -23.42 -7.52 -4.35
N GLY A 471 -24.61 -7.69 -3.75
CA GLY A 471 -25.53 -8.78 -4.12
C GLY A 471 -25.02 -10.20 -3.88
N GLY A 472 -24.14 -10.44 -2.89
CA GLY A 472 -23.65 -11.78 -2.56
C GLY A 472 -22.31 -12.17 -3.20
N CYS A 473 -21.38 -11.21 -3.34
CA CYS A 473 -19.94 -11.40 -3.62
C CYS A 473 -19.45 -11.33 -5.08
N ILE A 474 -20.32 -11.20 -6.07
CA ILE A 474 -19.93 -11.36 -7.50
C ILE A 474 -19.60 -10.03 -8.21
N THR A 475 -20.09 -8.90 -7.70
CA THR A 475 -19.94 -7.57 -8.32
C THR A 475 -19.33 -6.57 -7.34
N SER A 476 -18.57 -5.57 -7.82
CA SER A 476 -18.01 -4.51 -6.97
C SER A 476 -18.91 -3.27 -6.90
N ALA A 477 -19.45 -2.97 -5.71
CA ALA A 477 -20.28 -1.79 -5.47
C ALA A 477 -19.51 -0.48 -5.70
N GLY A 478 -18.25 -0.43 -5.25
CA GLY A 478 -17.43 0.77 -5.37
C GLY A 478 -16.98 1.05 -6.80
N VAL A 479 -16.77 0.00 -7.61
CA VAL A 479 -16.51 0.13 -9.05
C VAL A 479 -17.75 0.64 -9.78
N ILE A 480 -18.93 0.07 -9.54
CA ILE A 480 -20.19 0.57 -10.12
C ILE A 480 -20.37 2.04 -9.76
N LEU A 481 -20.26 2.38 -8.47
CA LEU A 481 -20.39 3.76 -8.00
C LEU A 481 -19.39 4.71 -8.68
N CYS A 482 -18.16 4.26 -8.90
CA CYS A 482 -17.13 5.05 -9.58
C CYS A 482 -17.52 5.33 -11.04
N ILE A 483 -17.94 4.30 -11.77
CA ILE A 483 -18.35 4.41 -13.17
C ILE A 483 -19.60 5.30 -13.29
N GLU A 484 -20.62 5.08 -12.45
CA GLU A 484 -21.85 5.87 -12.49
C GLU A 484 -21.61 7.35 -12.18
N LYS A 485 -20.74 7.64 -11.21
CA LYS A 485 -20.32 9.02 -10.93
C LYS A 485 -19.53 9.61 -12.10
N ALA A 486 -18.66 8.84 -12.73
CA ALA A 486 -17.87 9.32 -13.87
C ALA A 486 -18.78 9.68 -15.06
N LEU A 487 -19.78 8.85 -15.37
CA LEU A 487 -20.81 9.13 -16.37
C LEU A 487 -21.63 10.37 -15.99
N SER A 488 -22.10 10.45 -14.74
CA SER A 488 -22.87 11.60 -14.26
C SER A 488 -22.08 12.91 -14.31
N GLN A 489 -20.78 12.89 -13.99
CA GLN A 489 -19.93 14.08 -13.97
C GLN A 489 -19.51 14.53 -15.36
N SER A 490 -19.40 13.59 -16.31
CA SER A 490 -19.07 13.89 -17.72
C SER A 490 -20.31 14.21 -18.57
N GLY A 491 -21.51 13.85 -18.12
CA GLY A 491 -22.74 13.99 -18.91
C GLY A 491 -22.86 12.98 -20.05
N VAL A 492 -21.99 11.97 -20.09
CA VAL A 492 -21.96 10.92 -21.11
C VAL A 492 -23.04 9.88 -20.86
N ALA A 493 -23.77 9.51 -21.90
CA ALA A 493 -24.75 8.43 -21.84
C ALA A 493 -24.07 7.05 -21.88
N ARG A 494 -24.66 6.05 -21.22
CA ARG A 494 -24.05 4.70 -21.10
C ARG A 494 -23.86 4.03 -22.45
N GLU A 495 -24.81 4.28 -23.35
CA GLU A 495 -24.86 3.81 -24.73
C GLU A 495 -23.76 4.37 -25.63
N ASP A 496 -23.19 5.53 -25.29
CA ASP A 496 -22.10 6.15 -26.07
C ASP A 496 -20.73 5.55 -25.72
N VAL A 497 -20.60 4.93 -24.55
CA VAL A 497 -19.36 4.24 -24.13
C VAL A 497 -19.28 2.88 -24.81
N ASN A 498 -18.53 2.81 -25.91
CA ASN A 498 -18.36 1.58 -26.69
C ASN A 498 -16.97 0.96 -26.56
N TYR A 499 -16.04 1.60 -25.84
CA TYR A 499 -14.71 1.03 -25.58
C TYR A 499 -14.29 1.19 -24.11
N ILE A 500 -13.76 0.12 -23.52
CA ILE A 500 -13.24 0.15 -22.15
C ILE A 500 -11.88 -0.52 -22.09
N ASN A 501 -10.88 0.24 -21.66
CA ASN A 501 -9.61 -0.31 -21.20
C ASN A 501 -9.72 -0.58 -19.69
N ALA A 502 -9.94 -1.85 -19.37
CA ALA A 502 -10.22 -2.33 -18.02
C ALA A 502 -8.96 -2.42 -17.17
N HIS A 503 -9.16 -2.41 -15.85
CA HIS A 503 -8.06 -2.61 -14.91
C HIS A 503 -7.59 -4.07 -14.88
N ALA A 504 -8.47 -5.06 -15.00
CA ALA A 504 -8.26 -6.51 -15.01
C ALA A 504 -6.78 -6.97 -14.92
N THR A 505 -6.35 -7.24 -13.69
CA THR A 505 -4.96 -7.50 -13.30
C THR A 505 -4.52 -8.94 -13.45
N SER A 506 -5.35 -9.82 -14.01
CA SER A 506 -5.14 -11.28 -13.97
C SER A 506 -5.28 -11.85 -12.55
N THR A 507 -6.07 -11.19 -11.70
CA THR A 507 -6.33 -11.67 -10.33
C THR A 507 -7.67 -12.39 -10.27
N PRO A 508 -7.80 -13.50 -9.51
CA PRO A 508 -9.05 -14.26 -9.44
C PRO A 508 -10.27 -13.42 -9.04
N ALA A 509 -10.13 -12.65 -7.95
CA ALA A 509 -11.22 -11.85 -7.40
C ALA A 509 -11.45 -10.52 -8.13
N GLY A 510 -10.38 -9.85 -8.59
CA GLY A 510 -10.49 -8.51 -9.18
C GLY A 510 -11.16 -8.52 -10.55
N ASP A 511 -10.70 -9.42 -11.44
CA ASP A 511 -11.11 -9.46 -12.84
C ASP A 511 -12.62 -9.72 -13.00
N LEU A 512 -13.18 -10.68 -12.26
CA LEU A 512 -14.62 -11.00 -12.34
C LEU A 512 -15.48 -9.89 -11.73
N LYS A 513 -15.06 -9.33 -10.58
CA LYS A 513 -15.81 -8.23 -9.94
C LYS A 513 -15.86 -6.99 -10.83
N GLU A 514 -14.77 -6.66 -11.52
CA GLU A 514 -14.76 -5.60 -12.52
C GLU A 514 -15.64 -5.97 -13.71
N TYR A 515 -15.47 -7.17 -14.29
CA TYR A 515 -16.25 -7.61 -15.45
C TYR A 515 -17.76 -7.52 -15.20
N ASN A 516 -18.23 -8.02 -14.05
CA ASN A 516 -19.63 -7.95 -13.68
C ASN A 516 -20.11 -6.52 -13.42
N ALA A 517 -19.25 -5.63 -12.91
CA ALA A 517 -19.56 -4.21 -12.79
C ALA A 517 -19.70 -3.54 -14.16
N LEU A 518 -18.84 -3.90 -15.13
CA LEU A 518 -18.94 -3.42 -16.51
C LEU A 518 -20.26 -3.90 -17.17
N LEU A 519 -20.63 -5.16 -16.99
CA LEU A 519 -21.91 -5.67 -17.51
C LEU A 519 -23.11 -5.00 -16.81
N HIS A 520 -23.02 -4.71 -15.52
CA HIS A 520 -24.06 -3.96 -14.82
C HIS A 520 -24.24 -2.54 -15.39
N CYS A 521 -23.15 -1.84 -15.67
CA CYS A 521 -23.19 -0.48 -16.17
C CYS A 521 -23.53 -0.41 -17.68
N PHE A 522 -23.02 -1.35 -18.49
CA PHE A 522 -22.96 -1.25 -19.95
C PHE A 522 -23.46 -2.49 -20.69
N GLY A 523 -23.95 -3.54 -20.02
CA GLY A 523 -24.27 -4.82 -20.65
C GLY A 523 -25.38 -4.81 -21.71
N GLN A 524 -26.10 -3.70 -21.85
CA GLN A 524 -27.08 -3.49 -22.94
C GLN A 524 -26.44 -2.89 -24.20
N ASN A 525 -25.20 -2.43 -24.14
CA ASN A 525 -24.49 -1.85 -25.28
C ASN A 525 -23.84 -2.96 -26.12
N GLN A 526 -24.41 -3.23 -27.29
CA GLN A 526 -23.91 -4.27 -28.20
C GLN A 526 -22.60 -3.91 -28.92
N GLU A 527 -22.23 -2.62 -28.96
CA GLU A 527 -20.97 -2.16 -29.54
C GLU A 527 -19.80 -2.21 -28.55
N LEU A 528 -20.07 -2.54 -27.29
CA LEU A 528 -19.08 -2.51 -26.22
C LEU A 528 -17.92 -3.48 -26.50
N LYS A 529 -16.71 -2.95 -26.45
CA LYS A 529 -15.46 -3.72 -26.48
C LYS A 529 -14.60 -3.43 -25.27
N VAL A 530 -14.08 -4.51 -24.66
CA VAL A 530 -13.30 -4.44 -23.43
C VAL A 530 -11.98 -5.19 -23.58
N ASN A 531 -10.88 -4.58 -23.15
CA ASN A 531 -9.56 -5.20 -23.11
C ASN A 531 -8.75 -4.75 -21.89
N SER A 532 -7.58 -5.35 -21.67
CA SER A 532 -6.65 -4.95 -20.63
C SER A 532 -5.21 -4.96 -21.15
N THR A 533 -4.52 -3.84 -20.95
CA THR A 533 -3.10 -3.68 -21.34
C THR A 533 -2.18 -4.66 -20.62
N LYS A 534 -2.59 -5.14 -19.44
CA LYS A 534 -1.74 -5.94 -18.54
C LYS A 534 -1.30 -7.25 -19.16
N SER A 535 -2.12 -7.82 -20.04
CA SER A 535 -1.76 -9.02 -20.81
C SER A 535 -0.46 -8.86 -21.61
N MET A 536 -0.11 -7.63 -22.03
CA MET A 536 1.06 -7.34 -22.85
C MET A 536 2.24 -6.78 -22.06
N ILE A 537 1.99 -5.97 -21.03
CA ILE A 537 3.03 -5.20 -20.34
C ILE A 537 3.13 -5.48 -18.83
N GLY A 538 2.27 -6.35 -18.30
CA GLY A 538 2.11 -6.54 -16.87
C GLY A 538 1.44 -5.35 -16.20
N HIS A 539 1.49 -5.32 -14.87
CA HIS A 539 0.88 -4.28 -14.05
C HIS A 539 1.95 -3.30 -13.54
N LEU A 540 1.96 -2.10 -14.11
CA LEU A 540 2.91 -1.02 -13.81
C LEU A 540 2.56 -0.24 -12.53
N LEU A 541 1.92 -0.89 -11.56
CA LEU A 541 1.47 -0.31 -10.29
C LEU A 541 0.83 1.07 -10.46
N GLY A 542 1.39 2.12 -9.83
CA GLY A 542 0.90 3.48 -9.87
C GLY A 542 1.01 4.15 -11.23
N ALA A 543 1.88 3.69 -12.13
CA ALA A 543 2.01 4.16 -13.51
C ALA A 543 0.98 3.55 -14.48
N ALA A 544 0.31 2.46 -14.09
CA ALA A 544 -0.57 1.70 -14.96
C ALA A 544 -1.68 2.56 -15.58
N GLY A 545 -2.39 3.35 -14.77
CA GLY A 545 -3.48 4.20 -15.25
C GLY A 545 -3.06 5.21 -16.35
N ALA A 546 -1.84 5.75 -16.29
CA ALA A 546 -1.37 6.69 -17.31
C ALA A 546 -1.04 5.99 -18.63
N VAL A 547 -0.43 4.80 -18.57
CA VAL A 547 -0.15 4.00 -19.76
C VAL A 547 -1.44 3.48 -20.39
N GLU A 548 -2.41 3.08 -19.57
CA GLU A 548 -3.76 2.70 -20.00
C GLU A 548 -4.48 3.88 -20.68
N ALA A 549 -4.42 5.08 -20.10
CA ALA A 549 -4.99 6.28 -20.71
C ALA A 549 -4.33 6.61 -22.07
N VAL A 550 -3.00 6.51 -22.17
CA VAL A 550 -2.28 6.67 -23.45
C VAL A 550 -2.75 5.63 -24.48
N ALA A 551 -2.86 4.35 -24.10
CA ALA A 551 -3.36 3.31 -24.98
C ALA A 551 -4.81 3.57 -25.43
N THR A 552 -5.65 4.07 -24.53
CA THR A 552 -7.04 4.46 -24.80
C THR A 552 -7.13 5.61 -25.80
N VAL A 553 -6.33 6.66 -25.64
CA VAL A 553 -6.25 7.78 -26.60
C VAL A 553 -5.70 7.30 -27.96
N GLN A 554 -4.76 6.35 -27.98
CA GLN A 554 -4.30 5.75 -29.24
C GLN A 554 -5.37 4.92 -29.93
N ALA A 555 -6.23 4.23 -29.18
CA ALA A 555 -7.36 3.50 -29.75
C ALA A 555 -8.34 4.46 -30.44
N ILE A 556 -8.68 5.59 -29.80
CA ILE A 556 -9.47 6.69 -30.39
C ILE A 556 -8.82 7.17 -31.70
N ARG A 557 -7.54 7.53 -31.65
CA ARG A 557 -6.83 8.14 -32.79
C ARG A 557 -6.68 7.20 -33.99
N THR A 558 -6.48 5.91 -33.74
CA THR A 558 -6.12 4.94 -34.79
C THR A 558 -7.27 4.04 -35.21
N GLY A 559 -8.37 4.03 -34.44
CA GLY A 559 -9.47 3.09 -34.55
C GLY A 559 -9.07 1.63 -34.33
N TRP A 560 -7.90 1.38 -33.72
CA TRP A 560 -7.41 0.02 -33.41
C TRP A 560 -7.40 -0.19 -31.90
N VAL A 561 -8.21 -1.13 -31.42
CA VAL A 561 -8.20 -1.57 -30.02
C VAL A 561 -7.23 -2.74 -29.85
N HIS A 562 -6.43 -2.72 -28.79
CA HIS A 562 -5.39 -3.72 -28.58
C HIS A 562 -5.99 -5.07 -28.12
N PRO A 563 -5.30 -6.20 -28.40
CA PRO A 563 -5.78 -7.52 -28.02
C PRO A 563 -5.69 -7.79 -26.51
N ASN A 564 -6.37 -8.87 -26.11
CA ASN A 564 -6.07 -9.62 -24.88
C ASN A 564 -5.24 -10.86 -25.27
N ILE A 565 -3.90 -10.71 -25.34
CA ILE A 565 -3.02 -11.68 -26.02
C ILE A 565 -2.96 -13.08 -25.37
N ASN A 566 -3.33 -13.19 -24.09
CA ASN A 566 -3.20 -14.41 -23.29
C ASN A 566 -4.54 -14.99 -22.82
N LEU A 567 -5.67 -14.50 -23.36
CA LEU A 567 -7.01 -15.02 -23.10
C LEU A 567 -7.28 -16.22 -24.00
N GLU A 568 -7.12 -17.43 -23.46
CA GLU A 568 -7.26 -18.69 -24.19
C GLU A 568 -8.52 -19.45 -23.76
N ASN A 569 -8.76 -19.51 -22.45
CA ASN A 569 -9.88 -20.20 -21.82
C ASN A 569 -10.60 -19.21 -20.89
N PRO A 570 -11.55 -18.41 -21.41
CA PRO A 570 -12.33 -17.46 -20.61
C PRO A 570 -12.98 -18.13 -19.40
N ASP A 571 -13.01 -17.42 -18.27
CA ASP A 571 -13.64 -17.90 -17.05
C ASP A 571 -15.18 -18.06 -17.20
N GLU A 572 -15.78 -18.87 -16.33
CA GLU A 572 -17.23 -19.09 -16.33
C GLU A 572 -17.98 -17.76 -16.11
N GLY A 573 -18.96 -17.48 -16.98
CA GLY A 573 -19.74 -16.24 -16.96
C GLY A 573 -19.12 -15.07 -17.73
N VAL A 574 -17.92 -15.22 -18.30
CA VAL A 574 -17.29 -14.20 -19.15
C VAL A 574 -17.74 -14.36 -20.61
N ASP A 575 -18.56 -13.44 -21.12
CA ASP A 575 -18.93 -13.35 -22.53
C ASP A 575 -17.77 -12.78 -23.37
N THR A 576 -17.17 -13.66 -24.17
CA THR A 576 -16.12 -13.32 -25.14
C THR A 576 -16.50 -12.31 -26.21
N LYS A 577 -17.80 -12.10 -26.50
CA LYS A 577 -18.22 -11.12 -27.53
C LYS A 577 -17.90 -9.68 -27.12
N VAL A 578 -18.00 -9.41 -25.81
CA VAL A 578 -17.70 -8.12 -25.18
C VAL A 578 -16.18 -7.88 -25.10
N LEU A 579 -15.39 -8.95 -25.01
CA LEU A 579 -13.93 -8.83 -24.93
C LEU A 579 -13.31 -8.67 -26.32
N VAL A 580 -12.24 -7.88 -26.42
CA VAL A 580 -11.37 -7.91 -27.61
C VAL A 580 -10.61 -9.24 -27.59
N GLY A 581 -10.59 -9.93 -28.73
CA GLY A 581 -9.96 -11.23 -28.86
C GLY A 581 -8.42 -11.20 -28.76
N PRO A 582 -7.75 -12.31 -29.12
CA PRO A 582 -6.28 -12.42 -29.07
C PRO A 582 -5.57 -11.59 -30.15
N LYS A 583 -6.31 -10.94 -31.05
CA LYS A 583 -5.79 -10.05 -32.10
C LYS A 583 -6.45 -8.68 -31.95
N LYS A 584 -5.71 -7.63 -32.31
CA LYS A 584 -6.26 -6.27 -32.34
C LYS A 584 -7.49 -6.20 -33.27
N GLU A 585 -8.47 -5.41 -32.88
CA GLU A 585 -9.72 -5.24 -33.62
C GLU A 585 -9.87 -3.78 -34.09
N LYS A 586 -10.58 -3.57 -35.21
CA LYS A 586 -11.00 -2.24 -35.62
C LYS A 586 -12.26 -1.86 -34.84
N LEU A 587 -12.30 -0.65 -34.31
CA LEU A 587 -13.46 -0.08 -33.64
C LEU A 587 -13.50 1.42 -33.93
N ASP A 588 -14.68 1.92 -34.30
CA ASP A 588 -14.95 3.35 -34.33
C ASP A 588 -15.31 3.78 -32.90
N VAL A 589 -14.35 4.36 -32.19
CA VAL A 589 -14.49 4.65 -30.76
C VAL A 589 -15.31 5.92 -30.60
N LYS A 590 -16.49 5.82 -29.99
CA LYS A 590 -17.39 6.95 -29.70
C LYS A 590 -16.99 7.62 -28.39
N VAL A 591 -17.03 6.86 -27.30
CA VAL A 591 -16.48 7.24 -26.00
C VAL A 591 -15.73 6.05 -25.43
N ALA A 592 -14.54 6.32 -24.92
CA ALA A 592 -13.70 5.35 -24.26
C ALA A 592 -13.59 5.61 -22.77
N LEU A 593 -13.64 4.54 -21.98
CA LEU A 593 -13.46 4.57 -20.54
C LEU A 593 -12.15 3.84 -20.15
N SER A 594 -11.35 4.45 -19.28
CA SER A 594 -10.14 3.83 -18.72
C SER A 594 -10.31 3.62 -17.23
N ASN A 595 -10.35 2.36 -16.80
CA ASN A 595 -10.50 1.97 -15.40
C ASN A 595 -9.15 1.72 -14.73
N SER A 596 -9.02 2.18 -13.48
CA SER A 596 -7.85 1.89 -12.66
C SER A 596 -8.24 1.75 -11.19
N PHE A 597 -7.89 0.61 -10.58
CA PHE A 597 -8.25 0.28 -9.20
C PHE A 597 -7.00 -0.05 -8.40
N GLY A 598 -6.95 0.34 -7.13
CA GLY A 598 -5.79 0.17 -6.26
C GLY A 598 -6.16 -0.38 -4.89
N PHE A 599 -5.16 -0.96 -4.22
CA PHE A 599 -5.27 -1.40 -2.83
C PHE A 599 -5.79 -0.30 -1.92
N GLY A 600 -6.53 -0.68 -0.88
CA GLY A 600 -7.30 0.21 -0.02
C GLY A 600 -8.65 0.60 -0.62
N GLY A 601 -9.07 -0.05 -1.70
CA GLY A 601 -10.33 0.21 -2.39
C GLY A 601 -10.33 1.53 -3.15
N HIS A 602 -9.18 1.99 -3.65
CA HIS A 602 -9.10 3.22 -4.44
C HIS A 602 -9.58 2.93 -5.86
N ASN A 603 -10.73 3.46 -6.25
CA ASN A 603 -11.24 3.27 -7.61
C ASN A 603 -11.16 4.57 -8.40
N SER A 604 -10.85 4.48 -9.70
CA SER A 604 -10.95 5.62 -10.61
C SER A 604 -11.34 5.20 -12.03
N SER A 605 -12.25 5.97 -12.62
CA SER A 605 -12.71 5.81 -14.00
C SER A 605 -12.66 7.17 -14.70
N ILE A 606 -12.00 7.24 -15.84
CA ILE A 606 -11.87 8.46 -16.64
C ILE A 606 -12.34 8.22 -18.08
N LEU A 607 -12.90 9.24 -18.73
CA LEU A 607 -13.52 9.14 -20.05
C LEU A 607 -12.85 10.06 -21.08
N PHE A 608 -12.70 9.53 -22.30
CA PHE A 608 -12.15 10.23 -23.45
C PHE A 608 -13.04 10.04 -24.68
N ALA A 609 -13.04 11.01 -25.60
CA ALA A 609 -13.72 10.90 -26.89
C ALA A 609 -12.87 11.45 -28.05
N PRO A 610 -13.16 11.08 -29.30
CA PRO A 610 -12.59 11.75 -30.47
C PRO A 610 -12.87 13.26 -30.42
N PHE A 611 -11.88 14.07 -30.77
CA PHE A 611 -12.07 15.50 -30.98
C PHE A 611 -12.81 15.74 -32.30
N GLN A 612 -13.85 16.58 -32.27
CA GLN A 612 -14.71 16.89 -33.43
C GLN A 612 -14.41 18.25 -34.05
#